data_AF-A0A2Z5ZDG7-F1
#
_entry.id   AF-A0A2Z5ZDG7-F1
#
_cell.length_a   1.000
_cell.length_b   1.000
_cell.length_c   1.000
_cell.angle_alpha   90.00
_cell.angle_beta   90.00
_cell.angle_gamma   90.00
#
_symmetry.space_group_name_H-M   'P 1'
#
loop_
_entity.id
_entity.type
_entity.pdbx_description
1 polymer ?
#
loop_
_entity_poly.entity_id
_entity_poly.type
_entity_poly.pdbx_seq_one_letter_code
_entity_poly.pdbx_strand_id
1 'polypeptide(L)'
;MRLPDTVTQAQIGRSVVKPVSYWASMGVRPVLGGQFANAGLDAAVIRPDGAGGEAYLVYHNFNVIRRYNPSDFYALGVGLLGSAVV
;
A
#
# COMPACT_ATOMS: atom_id res chain seq x y z
N MET A 1 -7.46 0.29 -1.04
CA MET A 1 -7.41 1.54 -1.85
C MET A 1 -7.95 1.29 -3.24
N ARG A 2 -8.20 2.31 -4.06
CA ARG A 2 -8.53 2.13 -5.48
C ARG A 2 -7.26 2.20 -6.32
N LEU A 3 -7.01 1.16 -7.09
CA LEU A 3 -5.90 1.03 -8.04
C LEU A 3 -6.49 1.06 -9.45
N PRO A 4 -6.13 2.04 -10.31
CA PRO A 4 -6.64 2.09 -11.68
C PRO A 4 -6.05 0.96 -12.53
N ASP A 5 -6.79 0.52 -13.54
CA ASP A 5 -6.41 -0.60 -14.43
C ASP A 5 -5.12 -0.33 -15.22
N THR A 6 -4.73 0.94 -15.36
CA THR A 6 -3.46 1.36 -15.96
C THR A 6 -2.24 0.97 -15.12
N VAL A 7 -2.42 0.65 -13.83
CA VAL A 7 -1.35 0.20 -12.94
C VAL A 7 -1.37 -1.33 -12.84
N THR A 8 -0.39 -1.96 -13.46
CA THR A 8 -0.25 -3.42 -13.56
C THR A 8 0.42 -4.02 -12.32
N GLN A 9 0.29 -5.35 -12.14
CA GLN A 9 0.97 -6.07 -11.03
C GLN A 9 2.50 -5.90 -11.06
N ALA A 10 3.10 -5.81 -12.26
CA ALA A 10 4.55 -5.69 -12.40
C ALA A 10 5.11 -4.33 -11.98
N GLN A 11 4.26 -3.29 -11.94
CA GLN A 11 4.65 -1.93 -11.56
C GLN A 11 4.55 -1.68 -10.05
N ILE A 12 4.05 -2.67 -9.30
CA ILE A 12 3.80 -2.57 -7.86
C ILE A 12 4.56 -3.68 -7.13
N GLY A 13 4.69 -3.54 -5.81
CA GLY A 13 5.40 -4.49 -4.98
C GLY A 13 6.19 -3.81 -3.87
N ARG A 14 6.56 -4.59 -2.85
CA ARG A 14 7.19 -4.10 -1.62
C ARG A 14 8.54 -3.39 -1.84
N SER A 15 9.25 -3.71 -2.93
CA SER A 15 10.52 -3.08 -3.31
C SER A 15 10.34 -1.85 -4.21
N VAL A 16 9.14 -1.62 -4.74
CA VAL A 16 8.82 -0.45 -5.57
C VAL A 16 8.37 0.66 -4.64
N VAL A 17 9.34 1.35 -4.05
CA VAL A 17 9.09 2.47 -3.12
C VAL A 17 9.13 3.78 -3.91
N LYS A 18 8.06 4.57 -3.79
CA LYS A 18 7.92 5.89 -4.40
C LYS A 18 7.17 6.83 -3.44
N PRO A 19 7.34 8.15 -3.59
CA PRO A 19 6.53 9.10 -2.83
C PRO A 19 5.03 8.88 -3.07
N VAL A 20 4.21 9.13 -2.06
CA VAL A 20 2.74 9.06 -2.17
C VAL A 20 2.21 9.91 -3.34
N SER A 21 2.83 11.06 -3.61
CA SER A 21 2.50 11.92 -4.75
C SER A 21 2.66 11.24 -6.11
N TYR A 22 3.67 10.37 -6.27
CA TYR A 22 3.86 9.59 -7.50
C TYR A 22 2.73 8.58 -7.70
N TRP A 23 2.33 7.87 -6.66
CA TRP A 23 1.19 6.96 -6.74
C TRP A 23 -0.11 7.71 -7.01
N ALA A 24 -0.30 8.87 -6.40
CA ALA A 24 -1.43 9.74 -6.68
C ALA A 24 -1.43 10.24 -8.13
N SER A 25 -0.28 10.56 -8.73
CA SER A 25 -0.21 10.94 -10.16
C SER A 25 -0.48 9.76 -11.10
N MET A 26 -0.20 8.53 -10.67
CA MET A 26 -0.57 7.29 -11.36
C MET A 26 -2.08 6.96 -11.26
N GLY A 27 -2.87 7.82 -10.62
CA GLY A 27 -4.31 7.64 -10.46
C GLY A 27 -4.72 6.76 -9.27
N VAL A 28 -3.78 6.37 -8.41
CA VAL A 28 -4.08 5.67 -7.16
C VAL A 28 -4.85 6.61 -6.22
N ARG A 29 -5.90 6.11 -5.58
CA ARG A 29 -6.78 6.92 -4.70
C ARG A 29 -7.20 6.16 -3.44
N PRO A 30 -7.47 6.87 -2.32
CA PRO A 30 -8.09 6.26 -1.14
C PRO A 30 -9.46 5.64 -1.46
N VAL A 31 -9.88 4.62 -0.69
CA VAL A 31 -11.18 3.94 -0.89
C VAL A 31 -12.35 4.91 -0.70
N LEU A 32 -12.26 5.77 0.31
CA LEU A 32 -13.29 6.75 0.67
C LEU A 32 -13.23 8.04 -0.17
N GLY A 33 -12.37 8.10 -1.19
CA GLY A 33 -12.11 9.32 -1.95
C GLY A 33 -11.17 10.28 -1.21
N GLY A 34 -11.00 11.49 -1.75
CA GLY A 34 -10.06 12.48 -1.23
C GLY A 34 -8.60 12.25 -1.63
N GLN A 35 -7.69 12.84 -0.87
CA GLN A 35 -6.23 12.77 -1.11
C GLN A 35 -5.55 11.94 -0.04
N PHE A 36 -4.45 11.29 -0.40
CA PHE A 36 -3.58 10.69 0.61
C PHE A 36 -2.95 11.79 1.48
N ALA A 37 -2.91 11.57 2.79
CA ALA A 37 -2.13 12.40 3.68
C ALA A 37 -0.63 12.26 3.36
N ASN A 38 0.15 13.31 3.66
CA ASN A 38 1.62 13.31 3.56
C ASN A 38 2.14 12.87 2.18
N ALA A 39 1.85 13.66 1.14
CA ALA A 39 2.21 13.36 -0.25
C ALA A 39 3.71 13.11 -0.50
N GLY A 40 4.59 13.65 0.36
CA GLY A 40 6.05 13.44 0.28
C GLY A 40 6.55 12.17 0.96
N LEU A 41 5.70 11.44 1.69
CA LEU A 41 6.12 10.23 2.39
C LEU A 41 6.35 9.08 1.40
N ASP A 42 7.36 8.26 1.65
CA ASP A 42 7.66 7.09 0.83
C ASP A 42 6.71 5.93 1.15
N ALA A 43 6.13 5.36 0.10
CA ALA A 43 5.23 4.23 0.19
C ALA A 43 5.41 3.25 -0.98
N ALA A 44 4.96 2.02 -0.78
CA ALA A 44 4.80 1.02 -1.83
C ALA A 44 3.32 0.69 -2.00
N VAL A 45 2.93 0.40 -3.23
CA VAL A 45 1.64 -0.24 -3.51
C VAL A 45 1.86 -1.74 -3.51
N ILE A 46 1.01 -2.48 -2.80
CA ILE A 46 0.97 -3.94 -2.85
C ILE A 46 -0.43 -4.43 -3.16
N ARG A 47 -0.50 -5.61 -3.79
CA ARG A 47 -1.73 -6.34 -4.04
C ARG A 47 -1.44 -7.83 -3.80
N PRO A 48 -1.58 -8.31 -2.54
CA PRO A 48 -1.13 -9.64 -2.13
C PRO A 48 -1.76 -10.77 -2.93
N ASP A 49 -3.05 -10.65 -3.23
CA ASP A 49 -3.81 -11.64 -4.01
C ASP A 49 -3.59 -11.55 -5.53
N GLY A 50 -2.75 -10.63 -6.01
CA GLY A 50 -2.53 -10.42 -7.43
C GLY A 50 -3.67 -9.68 -8.15
N ALA A 51 -3.66 -9.72 -9.48
CA ALA A 51 -4.63 -8.96 -10.30
C ALA A 51 -6.09 -9.26 -9.92
N GLY A 52 -6.90 -8.22 -9.76
CA GLY A 52 -8.29 -8.32 -9.30
C GLY A 52 -8.47 -8.34 -7.78
N GLY A 53 -7.38 -8.56 -7.01
CA GLY A 53 -7.39 -8.49 -5.55
C GLY A 53 -7.33 -7.08 -4.98
N GLU A 54 -7.47 -6.98 -3.66
CA GLU A 54 -7.38 -5.70 -2.95
C GLU A 54 -5.96 -5.12 -2.96
N ALA A 55 -5.88 -3.82 -3.18
CA ALA A 55 -4.62 -3.09 -3.17
C ALA A 55 -4.48 -2.25 -1.89
N TYR A 56 -3.26 -2.19 -1.36
CA TYR A 56 -2.90 -1.46 -0.16
C TYR A 56 -1.71 -0.55 -0.41
N LEU A 57 -1.75 0.65 0.16
CA LEU A 57 -0.61 1.56 0.23
C LEU A 57 0.08 1.29 1.56
N VAL A 58 1.34 0.85 1.51
CA VAL A 58 2.11 0.45 2.69
C VAL A 58 3.36 1.31 2.84
N TYR A 59 3.71 1.64 4.09
CA TYR A 59 4.85 2.48 4.43
C TYR A 59 6.02 1.64 4.95
N HIS A 60 7.15 2.29 5.27
CA HIS A 60 8.35 1.62 5.78
C HIS A 60 8.08 0.61 6.92
N ASN A 61 7.20 0.96 7.87
CA ASN A 61 6.84 0.11 9.02
C ASN A 61 6.25 -1.24 8.62
N PHE A 62 5.62 -1.35 7.44
CA PHE A 62 5.14 -2.62 6.93
C PHE A 62 6.27 -3.64 6.78
N ASN A 63 7.40 -3.22 6.22
CA ASN A 63 8.57 -4.08 6.08
C ASN A 63 9.21 -4.40 7.44
N VAL A 64 9.10 -3.51 8.42
CA VAL A 64 9.56 -3.77 9.80
C VAL A 64 8.73 -4.89 10.44
N ILE A 65 7.40 -4.83 10.35
CA ILE A 65 6.51 -5.89 10.89
C ILE A 65 6.81 -7.23 10.21
N ARG A 66 7.03 -7.23 8.89
CA ARG A 66 7.38 -8.45 8.15
C ARG A 66 8.70 -9.10 8.58
N ARG A 67 9.63 -8.37 9.20
CA ARG A 67 10.86 -8.98 9.73
C ARG A 67 10.56 -9.96 10.86
N TYR A 68 9.45 -9.76 11.58
CA TYR A 68 8.98 -10.69 12.59
C TYR A 68 8.33 -11.94 11.97
N ASN A 69 7.51 -11.74 10.94
CA ASN A 69 6.90 -12.82 10.15
C ASN A 69 6.83 -12.41 8.67
N PRO A 70 7.51 -13.13 7.75
CA PRO A 70 7.67 -12.74 6.35
C PRO A 70 6.41 -12.90 5.47
N SER A 71 5.22 -12.70 6.04
CA SER A 71 3.91 -12.74 5.37
C SER A 71 3.31 -11.35 5.18
N ASP A 72 2.81 -11.06 3.97
CA ASP A 72 2.15 -9.78 3.66
C ASP A 72 0.82 -9.68 4.41
N PHE A 73 0.04 -10.75 4.49
CA PHE A 73 -1.22 -10.79 5.25
C PHE A 73 -1.01 -10.61 6.75
N TYR A 74 0.06 -11.17 7.32
CA TYR A 74 0.39 -10.95 8.73
C TYR A 74 0.66 -9.47 8.99
N ALA A 75 1.51 -8.84 8.17
CA ALA A 75 1.84 -7.44 8.33
C ALA A 75 0.64 -6.50 8.08
N LEU A 76 -0.23 -6.85 7.13
CA LEU A 76 -1.50 -6.14 6.92
C LEU A 76 -2.41 -6.29 8.13
N GLY A 77 -2.59 -7.49 8.66
CA GLY A 77 -3.40 -7.74 9.85
C GLY A 77 -2.94 -6.92 11.05
N VAL A 78 -1.64 -6.94 11.35
CA VAL A 78 -1.07 -6.13 12.43
C VAL A 78 -1.27 -4.63 12.19
N GLY A 79 -1.01 -4.14 10.97
CA GLY A 79 -1.17 -2.72 10.64
C GLY A 79 -2.62 -2.23 10.69
N LEU A 80 -3.57 -3.03 10.21
CA LEU A 80 -5.00 -2.73 10.25
C LEU A 80 -5.55 -2.75 11.67
N LEU A 81 -5.15 -3.73 12.49
CA LEU A 81 -5.51 -3.75 13.91
C LEU A 81 -4.95 -2.51 14.64
N GLY A 82 -3.69 -2.14 14.38
CA GLY A 82 -3.12 -0.92 14.95
C GLY A 82 -3.87 0.35 14.52
N SER A 83 -4.35 0.40 13.27
CA SER A 83 -5.15 1.52 12.75
C SER A 83 -6.59 1.55 13.29
N ALA A 84 -7.10 0.42 13.79
CA ALA A 84 -8.42 0.32 14.41
C ALA A 84 -8.40 0.64 15.92
N VAL A 85 -7.21 0.72 16.53
CA VAL A 85 -7.01 0.90 17.98
C VAL A 85 -6.66 2.36 18.34
N VAL A 86 -6.71 3.30 17.39
CA VAL A 86 -6.43 4.73 17.62
C VAL A 86 -7.39 5.62 16.83
#